data_AF-A0A6A5AH66-F1
#
_entry.id   AF-A0A6A5AH66-F1
#
_cell.length_a   1.000
_cell.length_b   1.000
_cell.length_c   1.000
_cell.angle_alpha   90.00
_cell.angle_beta   90.00
_cell.angle_gamma   90.00
#
_symmetry.space_group_name_H-M   'P 1'
#
loop_
_entity.id
_entity.type
_entity.pdbx_description
1 polymer ?
#
loop_
_entity_poly.entity_id
_entity_poly.type
_entity_poly.pdbx_seq_one_letter_code
_entity_poly.pdbx_strand_id
1 'polypeptide(L)'
;MQPVMDVWASMSERGGDILCEMDPNFQPVDDRAAVSFSYRGLCGVRLQDTLTGDTGGLIKAIVATSDLNATAAAALERYSPDTSMRLIASAQAFTTAAFSIQELTTLQQLAQSVRLEFRQAILNLTMVQFIVRRASGGPPPADAAKLSTVNVFDESEQNFELFAWLYLFDWVQGIREVVTFQGDVGAITSMSTTTVYTEMP
;
A
#
# COMPACT_ATOMS: atom_id res chain seq x y z
N MET A 1 -10.46 -1.15 2.89
CA MET A 1 -10.00 -0.27 1.80
C MET A 1 -9.07 -1.08 0.91
N GLN A 2 -9.04 -0.75 -0.37
CA GLN A 2 -8.29 -1.43 -1.43
C GLN A 2 -7.48 -0.38 -2.22
N PRO A 3 -6.50 0.26 -1.56
CA PRO A 3 -5.73 1.32 -2.19
C PRO A 3 -4.71 0.75 -3.18
N VAL A 4 -4.44 1.48 -4.25
CA VAL A 4 -3.40 1.16 -5.23
C VAL A 4 -2.53 2.39 -5.46
N MET A 5 -1.22 2.21 -5.60
CA MET A 5 -0.28 3.29 -5.92
C MET A 5 -0.57 3.91 -7.28
N ASP A 6 -0.32 5.21 -7.41
CA ASP A 6 -0.54 6.01 -8.62
C ASP A 6 0.17 5.38 -9.84
N VAL A 7 1.43 4.94 -9.67
CA VAL A 7 2.21 4.30 -10.74
C VAL A 7 1.58 2.99 -11.26
N TRP A 8 0.75 2.33 -10.46
CA TRP A 8 0.06 1.10 -10.84
C TRP A 8 -1.37 1.32 -11.34
N ALA A 9 -1.92 2.54 -11.29
CA ALA A 9 -3.28 2.84 -11.72
C ALA A 9 -3.57 2.41 -13.19
N SER A 10 -2.57 2.55 -14.07
CA SER A 10 -2.66 2.15 -15.49
C SER A 10 -2.12 0.74 -15.79
N MET A 11 -1.67 0.03 -14.76
CA MET A 11 -1.04 -1.27 -14.85
C MET A 11 -2.00 -2.37 -14.39
N SER A 12 -1.67 -3.59 -14.77
CA SER A 12 -2.42 -4.79 -14.43
C SER A 12 -1.54 -5.63 -13.51
N GLU A 13 -1.96 -5.78 -12.26
CA GLU A 13 -1.22 -6.50 -11.22
C GLU A 13 -1.31 -8.03 -11.44
N ARG A 14 -0.20 -8.75 -11.23
CA ARG A 14 -0.05 -10.20 -11.45
C ARG A 14 0.46 -10.96 -10.22
N GLY A 15 0.59 -10.28 -9.08
CA GLY A 15 1.11 -10.85 -7.84
C GLY A 15 1.88 -9.80 -7.05
N GLY A 16 1.93 -9.94 -5.73
CA GLY A 16 2.74 -9.09 -4.84
C GLY A 16 3.71 -9.88 -3.95
N ASP A 17 3.58 -11.21 -3.91
CA ASP A 17 4.46 -12.10 -3.16
C ASP A 17 5.73 -12.40 -3.98
N ILE A 18 6.84 -11.77 -3.59
CA ILE A 18 8.16 -11.97 -4.23
C ILE A 18 8.69 -13.40 -4.09
N LEU A 19 8.15 -14.19 -3.15
CA LEU A 19 8.53 -15.58 -2.92
C LEU A 19 7.83 -16.55 -3.86
N CYS A 20 6.84 -16.07 -4.62
CA CYS A 20 6.05 -16.89 -5.53
C CYS A 20 6.59 -16.84 -6.95
N GLU A 21 6.52 -17.98 -7.64
CA GLU A 21 6.67 -18.00 -9.08
C GLU A 21 5.51 -17.25 -9.75
N MET A 22 5.83 -16.55 -10.83
CA MET A 22 4.80 -15.86 -11.59
C MET A 22 4.05 -16.90 -12.45
N ASP A 23 2.77 -17.14 -12.15
CA ASP A 23 1.97 -18.05 -12.96
C ASP A 23 1.72 -17.44 -14.36
N PRO A 24 2.10 -18.16 -15.44
CA PRO A 24 1.96 -17.65 -16.79
C PRO A 24 0.51 -17.49 -17.26
N ASN A 25 -0.46 -18.03 -16.51
CA ASN A 25 -1.88 -18.02 -16.84
C ASN A 25 -2.70 -17.03 -15.98
N PHE A 26 -2.05 -16.16 -15.21
CA PHE A 26 -2.74 -15.20 -14.34
C PHE A 26 -3.78 -14.38 -15.12
N GLN A 27 -5.03 -14.46 -14.67
CA GLN A 27 -6.07 -13.55 -15.13
C GLN A 27 -5.83 -12.15 -14.55
N PRO A 28 -6.12 -11.07 -15.28
CA PRO A 28 -6.01 -9.71 -14.75
C PRO A 28 -6.88 -9.56 -13.49
N VAL A 29 -6.28 -9.05 -12.42
CA VAL A 29 -6.98 -8.70 -11.19
C VAL A 29 -6.74 -7.22 -10.95
N ASP A 30 -7.43 -6.41 -11.74
CA ASP A 30 -7.23 -4.96 -11.81
C ASP A 30 -8.10 -4.20 -10.79
N ASP A 31 -8.78 -4.90 -9.89
CA ASP A 31 -9.68 -4.30 -8.90
C ASP A 31 -8.98 -3.98 -7.58
N ARG A 32 -7.77 -4.47 -7.29
CA ARG A 32 -6.93 -4.03 -6.15
C ARG A 32 -5.51 -4.58 -6.24
N ALA A 33 -4.62 -4.09 -5.37
CA ALA A 33 -3.26 -4.61 -5.25
C ALA A 33 -3.26 -6.12 -4.93
N ALA A 34 -2.38 -6.87 -5.60
CA ALA A 34 -2.21 -8.29 -5.31
C ALA A 34 -1.59 -8.47 -3.93
N VAL A 35 -1.85 -9.63 -3.31
CA VAL A 35 -1.37 -9.95 -1.96
C VAL A 35 0.15 -9.84 -1.89
N SER A 36 0.66 -9.19 -0.84
CA SER A 36 2.08 -9.19 -0.51
C SER A 36 2.53 -10.54 0.06
N PHE A 37 3.83 -10.72 0.27
CA PHE A 37 4.37 -11.96 0.82
C PHE A 37 3.79 -12.33 2.18
N SER A 38 3.84 -13.63 2.51
CA SER A 38 3.60 -14.12 3.86
C SER A 38 4.51 -15.30 4.17
N TYR A 39 4.67 -15.62 5.46
CA TYR A 39 5.40 -16.82 5.87
C TYR A 39 4.75 -18.13 5.38
N ARG A 40 3.48 -18.10 4.96
CA ARG A 40 2.74 -19.26 4.45
C ARG A 40 2.93 -19.50 2.95
N GLY A 41 3.54 -18.57 2.22
CA GLY A 41 3.70 -18.63 0.76
C GLY A 41 2.36 -18.58 0.03
N LEU A 42 1.84 -17.37 -0.17
CA LEU A 42 0.51 -17.17 -0.78
C LEU A 42 0.62 -17.08 -2.30
N CYS A 43 0.95 -18.21 -2.94
CA CYS A 43 1.21 -18.31 -4.38
C CYS A 43 -0.03 -18.69 -5.21
N GLY A 44 -1.23 -18.54 -4.63
CA GLY A 44 -2.48 -18.79 -5.32
C GLY A 44 -2.86 -17.67 -6.30
N VAL A 45 -3.83 -17.96 -7.16
CA VAL A 45 -4.39 -16.96 -8.08
C VAL A 45 -5.44 -16.09 -7.39
N ARG A 46 -5.59 -14.84 -7.86
CA ARG A 46 -6.56 -13.85 -7.35
C ARG A 46 -6.46 -13.58 -5.84
N LEU A 47 -5.27 -13.74 -5.28
CA LEU A 47 -5.00 -13.32 -3.92
C LEU A 47 -4.69 -11.83 -3.91
N GLN A 48 -5.40 -11.11 -3.06
CA GLN A 48 -5.40 -9.66 -3.03
C GLN A 48 -5.19 -9.14 -1.63
N ASP A 49 -4.52 -8.01 -1.49
CA ASP A 49 -4.35 -7.36 -0.20
C ASP A 49 -5.59 -6.50 0.15
N THR A 50 -5.78 -6.31 1.45
CA THR A 50 -6.80 -5.41 1.97
C THR A 50 -6.24 -4.64 3.17
N LEU A 51 -6.61 -3.37 3.24
CA LEU A 51 -6.19 -2.47 4.30
C LEU A 51 -7.38 -2.07 5.16
N THR A 52 -7.24 -2.14 6.48
CA THR A 52 -8.29 -1.73 7.40
C THR A 52 -8.08 -0.27 7.78
N GLY A 53 -9.04 0.57 7.41
CA GLY A 53 -9.07 1.99 7.78
C GLY A 53 -10.18 2.25 8.79
N ASP A 54 -10.01 1.79 10.03
CA ASP A 54 -10.95 2.11 11.11
C ASP A 54 -10.81 3.59 11.52
N THR A 55 -11.74 4.09 12.35
CA THR A 55 -11.76 5.52 12.71
C THR A 55 -10.46 5.95 13.39
N GLY A 56 -9.92 5.13 14.31
CA GLY A 56 -8.67 5.43 15.00
C GLY A 56 -7.46 5.42 14.06
N GLY A 57 -7.37 4.43 13.18
CA GLY A 57 -6.34 4.33 12.14
C GLY A 57 -6.35 5.52 11.20
N LEU A 58 -7.53 5.91 10.71
CA LEU A 58 -7.67 7.07 9.83
C LEU A 58 -7.28 8.38 10.52
N ILE A 59 -7.69 8.63 11.77
CA ILE A 59 -7.27 9.84 12.49
C ILE A 59 -5.75 9.87 12.64
N LYS A 60 -5.12 8.76 13.05
CA LYS A 60 -3.65 8.67 13.15
C LYS A 60 -2.96 8.97 11.80
N ALA A 61 -3.45 8.39 10.70
CA ALA A 61 -2.90 8.58 9.37
C ALA A 61 -3.10 10.00 8.84
N ILE A 62 -4.27 10.61 9.10
CA ILE A 62 -4.58 11.99 8.73
C ILE A 62 -3.67 12.96 9.48
N VAL A 63 -3.48 12.77 10.79
CA VAL A 63 -2.56 13.59 11.58
C VAL A 63 -1.13 13.51 11.03
N ALA A 64 -0.71 12.33 10.56
CA ALA A 64 0.62 12.12 9.99
C ALA A 64 0.77 12.63 8.53
N THR A 65 -0.34 12.92 7.84
CA THR A 65 -0.34 13.37 6.44
C THR A 65 -0.63 14.88 6.36
N SER A 66 0.41 15.70 6.21
CA SER A 66 0.29 17.17 6.24
C SER A 66 -0.60 17.75 5.13
N ASP A 67 -0.50 17.18 3.92
CA ASP A 67 -1.10 17.73 2.70
C ASP A 67 -2.18 16.80 2.12
N LEU A 68 -3.00 16.22 3.00
CA LEU A 68 -4.01 15.25 2.59
C LEU A 68 -5.07 15.85 1.66
N ASN A 69 -5.11 15.34 0.42
CA ASN A 69 -6.22 15.52 -0.51
C ASN A 69 -7.14 14.29 -0.47
N ALA A 70 -8.26 14.40 0.26
CA ALA A 70 -9.21 13.30 0.43
C ALA A 70 -9.76 12.75 -0.89
N THR A 71 -10.02 13.63 -1.88
CA THR A 71 -10.53 13.23 -3.18
C THR A 71 -9.49 12.43 -3.96
N ALA A 72 -8.24 12.91 -3.98
CA ALA A 72 -7.16 12.22 -4.70
C ALA A 72 -6.81 10.88 -4.03
N ALA A 73 -6.72 10.83 -2.70
CA ALA A 73 -6.52 9.57 -1.97
C ALA A 73 -7.66 8.58 -2.24
N ALA A 74 -8.92 9.04 -2.22
CA ALA A 74 -10.06 8.16 -2.50
C ALA A 74 -10.08 7.65 -3.95
N ALA A 75 -9.55 8.39 -4.91
CA ALA A 75 -9.42 7.94 -6.30
C ALA A 75 -8.48 6.73 -6.47
N LEU A 76 -7.60 6.48 -5.49
CA LEU A 76 -6.72 5.31 -5.43
C LEU A 76 -7.41 4.08 -4.81
N GLU A 77 -8.60 4.23 -4.24
CA GLU A 77 -9.34 3.14 -3.61
C GLU A 77 -10.31 2.51 -4.62
N ARG A 78 -10.09 1.23 -4.95
CA ARG A 78 -10.80 0.59 -6.07
C ARG A 78 -12.13 -0.09 -5.68
N TYR A 79 -12.43 -0.29 -4.39
CA TYR A 79 -13.67 -0.96 -3.96
C TYR A 79 -14.88 -0.03 -3.93
N SER A 80 -14.74 1.09 -3.21
CA SER A 80 -15.81 2.03 -2.92
C SER A 80 -15.23 3.44 -2.73
N PRO A 81 -14.69 4.05 -3.81
CA PRO A 81 -14.03 5.35 -3.74
C PRO A 81 -14.93 6.44 -3.13
N ASP A 82 -16.22 6.46 -3.47
CA ASP A 82 -17.16 7.45 -2.91
C ASP A 82 -17.35 7.32 -1.39
N THR A 83 -17.41 6.08 -0.89
CA THR A 83 -17.56 5.82 0.55
C THR A 83 -16.26 6.15 1.28
N SER A 84 -15.13 5.75 0.70
CA SER A 84 -13.80 6.09 1.20
C SER A 84 -13.58 7.59 1.26
N MET A 85 -13.98 8.35 0.22
CA MET A 85 -13.90 9.81 0.19
C MET A 85 -14.69 10.44 1.35
N ARG A 86 -15.96 10.03 1.53
CA ARG A 86 -16.79 10.57 2.63
C ARG A 86 -16.19 10.28 4.00
N LEU A 87 -15.67 9.06 4.20
CA LEU A 87 -15.06 8.65 5.45
C LEU A 87 -13.77 9.46 5.74
N ILE A 88 -12.88 9.58 4.74
CA ILE A 88 -11.63 10.35 4.86
C ILE A 88 -11.95 11.83 5.12
N ALA A 89 -12.86 12.43 4.36
CA ALA A 89 -13.24 13.83 4.52
C ALA A 89 -13.86 14.11 5.91
N SER A 90 -14.72 13.20 6.40
CA SER A 90 -15.31 13.33 7.74
C SER A 90 -14.25 13.19 8.84
N ALA A 91 -13.31 12.26 8.71
CA ALA A 91 -12.22 12.07 9.67
C ALA A 91 -11.24 13.26 9.63
N GLN A 92 -11.02 13.86 8.47
CA GLN A 92 -10.20 15.06 8.32
C GLN A 92 -10.84 16.26 9.00
N ALA A 93 -12.14 16.48 8.78
CA ALA A 93 -12.90 17.53 9.46
C ALA A 93 -12.89 17.36 11.00
N PHE A 94 -13.07 16.12 11.48
CA PHE A 94 -12.98 15.81 12.90
C PHE A 94 -11.58 16.10 13.45
N THR A 95 -10.53 15.66 12.76
CA THR A 95 -9.14 15.86 13.19
C THR A 95 -8.81 17.35 13.32
N THR A 96 -9.19 18.16 12.33
CA THR A 96 -9.01 19.63 12.38
C THR A 96 -9.79 20.29 13.52
N ALA A 97 -10.95 19.75 13.90
CA ALA A 97 -11.76 20.27 15.00
C ALA A 97 -11.29 19.80 16.39
N ALA A 98 -10.70 18.59 16.47
CA ALA A 98 -10.35 17.94 17.73
C ALA A 98 -8.95 18.31 18.24
N PHE A 99 -8.02 18.69 17.35
CA PHE A 99 -6.65 19.01 17.70
C PHE A 99 -6.36 20.50 17.49
N SER A 100 -5.49 21.08 18.34
CA SER A 100 -4.98 22.42 18.10
C SER A 100 -3.96 22.44 16.95
N ILE A 101 -3.80 23.61 16.32
CA ILE A 101 -2.79 23.82 15.26
C ILE A 101 -1.39 23.45 15.76
N GLN A 102 -1.08 23.75 17.03
CA GLN A 102 0.23 23.45 17.62
C GLN A 102 0.48 21.95 17.78
N GLU A 103 -0.53 21.20 18.22
CA GLU A 103 -0.46 19.74 18.33
C GLU A 103 -0.30 19.10 16.95
N LEU A 104 -1.12 19.50 15.98
CA LEU A 104 -1.02 19.00 14.61
C LEU A 104 0.35 19.28 14.01
N THR A 105 0.86 20.51 14.15
CA THR A 105 2.20 20.88 13.66
C THR A 105 3.29 20.00 14.27
N THR A 106 3.22 19.77 15.59
CA THR A 106 4.20 18.94 16.31
C THR A 106 4.16 17.49 15.81
N LEU A 107 2.97 16.92 15.64
CA LEU A 107 2.79 15.55 15.17
C LEU A 107 3.22 15.39 13.70
N GLN A 108 2.94 16.39 12.85
CA GLN A 108 3.36 16.40 11.45
C GLN A 108 4.89 16.52 11.31
N GLN A 109 5.57 17.26 12.18
CA GLN A 109 7.05 17.32 12.19
C GLN A 109 7.68 15.96 12.53
N LEU A 110 7.08 15.22 13.46
CA LEU A 110 7.50 13.86 13.78
C LEU A 110 7.25 12.92 12.59
N ALA A 111 6.07 12.99 11.98
CA ALA A 111 5.72 12.21 10.80
C ALA A 111 6.66 12.50 9.61
N GLN A 112 7.02 13.77 9.39
CA GLN A 112 7.99 14.16 8.36
C GLN A 112 9.36 13.52 8.59
N SER A 113 9.82 13.44 9.84
CA SER A 113 11.11 12.82 10.16
C SER A 113 11.12 11.33 9.82
N VAL A 114 10.04 10.62 10.17
CA VAL A 114 9.85 9.20 9.82
C VAL A 114 9.78 9.03 8.30
N ARG A 115 9.01 9.87 7.59
CA ARG A 115 8.91 9.81 6.12
C ARG A 115 10.28 9.92 5.44
N LEU A 116 11.11 10.86 5.91
CA LEU A 116 12.46 11.05 5.37
C LEU A 116 13.36 9.83 5.62
N GLU A 117 13.27 9.20 6.78
CA GLU A 117 14.03 7.98 7.09
C GLU A 117 13.64 6.81 6.17
N PHE A 118 12.34 6.64 5.91
CA PHE A 118 11.83 5.57 5.03
C PHE A 118 12.15 5.79 3.54
N ARG A 119 12.34 7.03 3.10
CA ARG A 119 12.81 7.36 1.75
C ARG A 119 14.29 7.07 1.54
N GLN A 120 15.08 7.04 2.61
CA GLN A 120 16.53 6.83 2.52
C GLN A 120 16.89 5.35 2.38
N ALA A 121 18.11 5.09 1.91
CA ALA A 121 18.62 3.74 1.65
C ALA A 121 18.71 2.83 2.89
N ILE A 122 18.60 3.38 4.11
CA ILE A 122 18.72 2.60 5.36
C ILE A 122 17.52 1.67 5.54
N LEU A 123 16.30 2.17 5.34
CA LEU A 123 15.08 1.34 5.41
C LEU A 123 14.57 1.01 4.00
N ASN A 124 14.43 2.03 3.15
CA ASN A 124 13.92 1.95 1.78
C ASN A 124 12.76 0.94 1.62
N LEU A 125 11.72 1.09 2.44
CA LEU A 125 10.57 0.19 2.41
C LEU A 125 9.80 0.38 1.12
N THR A 126 9.59 -0.71 0.39
CA THR A 126 8.91 -0.72 -0.90
C THR A 126 7.66 -1.58 -0.89
N MET A 127 6.62 -1.10 -1.58
CA MET A 127 5.54 -1.95 -2.03
C MET A 127 5.97 -2.67 -3.31
N VAL A 128 5.58 -3.94 -3.42
CA VAL A 128 6.05 -4.83 -4.48
C VAL A 128 4.84 -5.36 -5.26
N GLN A 129 4.91 -5.27 -6.59
CA GLN A 129 3.96 -5.92 -7.49
C GLN A 129 4.69 -6.43 -8.74
N PHE A 130 4.28 -7.59 -9.23
CA PHE A 130 4.51 -7.98 -10.60
C PHE A 130 3.44 -7.32 -11.47
N ILE A 131 3.86 -6.53 -12.46
CA ILE A 131 2.95 -5.72 -13.25
C ILE A 131 3.14 -5.96 -14.74
N VAL A 132 2.04 -5.83 -15.49
CA VAL A 132 2.05 -5.76 -16.94
C VAL A 132 1.28 -4.55 -17.41
N ARG A 133 1.67 -3.97 -18.55
CA ARG A 133 0.93 -2.86 -19.14
C ARG A 133 -0.46 -3.37 -19.55
N ARG A 134 -1.50 -2.66 -19.12
CA ARG A 134 -2.88 -2.99 -19.50
C ARG A 134 -3.02 -2.88 -21.02
N ALA A 135 -3.24 -4.01 -21.70
CA ALA A 135 -3.40 -4.10 -23.15
C ALA A 135 -4.89 -4.26 -23.50
N SER A 136 -5.35 -3.58 -24.56
CA SER A 136 -6.76 -3.58 -24.99
C SER A 136 -7.17 -4.80 -25.82
N GLY A 137 -6.32 -5.84 -25.94
CA GLY A 137 -6.47 -6.93 -26.91
C GLY A 137 -6.33 -8.36 -26.38
N GLY A 138 -6.35 -8.56 -25.06
CA GLY A 138 -6.18 -9.87 -24.42
C GLY A 138 -5.09 -9.86 -23.33
N PRO A 139 -4.92 -10.97 -22.59
CA PRO A 139 -3.89 -11.06 -21.57
C PRO A 139 -2.51 -10.94 -22.24
N PRO A 140 -1.66 -10.00 -21.78
CA PRO A 140 -0.28 -9.94 -22.26
C PRO A 140 0.45 -11.24 -21.89
N PRO A 141 1.45 -11.67 -22.68
CA PRO A 141 2.19 -12.89 -22.38
C PRO A 141 2.97 -12.73 -21.06
N ALA A 142 3.20 -13.86 -20.38
CA ALA A 142 3.79 -13.89 -19.03
C ALA A 142 5.18 -13.23 -18.96
N ASP A 143 5.96 -13.31 -20.04
CA ASP A 143 7.28 -12.70 -20.19
C ASP A 143 7.24 -11.16 -20.28
N ALA A 144 6.07 -10.56 -20.49
CA ALA A 144 5.89 -9.11 -20.47
C ALA A 144 5.82 -8.53 -19.05
N ALA A 145 5.63 -9.39 -18.04
CA ALA A 145 5.54 -8.96 -16.66
C ALA A 145 6.90 -8.57 -16.10
N LYS A 146 6.88 -7.56 -15.24
CA LYS A 146 8.08 -7.03 -14.59
C LYS A 146 7.82 -6.84 -13.11
N LEU A 147 8.85 -7.05 -12.31
CA LEU A 147 8.85 -6.66 -10.91
C LEU A 147 8.88 -5.13 -10.82
N SER A 148 7.92 -4.55 -10.12
CA SER A 148 7.86 -3.15 -9.77
C SER A 148 7.95 -3.01 -8.27
N THR A 149 8.92 -2.22 -7.83
CA THR A 149 9.16 -1.88 -6.42
C THR A 149 9.07 -0.37 -6.29
N VAL A 150 8.20 0.11 -5.42
CA VAL A 150 7.93 1.55 -5.25
C VAL A 150 8.07 1.89 -3.79
N ASN A 151 8.87 2.91 -3.45
CA ASN A 151 9.03 3.31 -2.06
C ASN A 151 7.67 3.74 -1.48
N VAL A 152 7.36 3.29 -0.27
CA VAL A 152 6.04 3.51 0.36
C VAL A 152 5.72 5.00 0.56
N PHE A 153 6.73 5.86 0.61
CA PHE A 153 6.60 7.31 0.69
C PHE A 153 7.25 8.03 -0.50
N ASP A 154 7.31 7.42 -1.68
CA ASP A 154 7.86 8.07 -2.87
C ASP A 154 7.21 9.45 -3.13
N GLU A 155 7.98 10.41 -3.64
CA GLU A 155 7.48 11.76 -3.93
C GLU A 155 6.46 11.75 -5.07
N SER A 156 6.51 10.76 -5.97
CA SER A 156 5.48 10.59 -7.01
C SER A 156 4.18 9.98 -6.49
N GLU A 157 4.14 9.50 -5.25
CA GLU A 157 3.03 8.74 -4.64
C GLU A 157 2.34 9.54 -3.52
N GLN A 158 2.31 10.87 -3.61
CA GLN A 158 1.76 11.74 -2.56
C GLN A 158 0.29 11.43 -2.21
N ASN A 159 -0.53 11.05 -3.19
CA ASN A 159 -1.93 10.72 -2.95
C ASN A 159 -2.10 9.39 -2.19
N PHE A 160 -1.07 8.54 -2.21
CA PHE A 160 -1.04 7.26 -1.49
C PHE A 160 -0.58 7.40 -0.03
N GLU A 161 -0.03 8.56 0.38
CA GLU A 161 0.61 8.76 1.69
C GLU A 161 -0.32 8.41 2.88
N LEU A 162 -1.62 8.69 2.77
CA LEU A 162 -2.60 8.28 3.79
C LEU A 162 -2.58 6.76 4.02
N PHE A 163 -2.56 5.99 2.94
CA PHE A 163 -2.56 4.53 3.01
C PHE A 163 -1.19 4.00 3.44
N ALA A 164 -0.11 4.63 3.00
CA ALA A 164 1.24 4.33 3.47
C ALA A 164 1.32 4.37 5.01
N TRP A 165 0.75 5.40 5.64
CA TRP A 165 0.68 5.49 7.09
C TRP A 165 -0.13 4.37 7.74
N LEU A 166 -1.27 4.00 7.17
CA LEU A 166 -2.06 2.86 7.65
C LEU A 166 -1.26 1.55 7.58
N TYR A 167 -0.53 1.30 6.49
CA TYR A 167 0.37 0.15 6.40
C TYR A 167 1.47 0.18 7.47
N LEU A 168 2.12 1.33 7.69
CA LEU A 168 3.11 1.49 8.76
C LEU A 168 2.51 1.25 10.15
N PHE A 169 1.28 1.70 10.39
CA PHE A 169 0.60 1.44 11.66
C PHE A 169 0.30 -0.03 11.87
N ASP A 170 -0.05 -0.76 10.81
CA ASP A 170 -0.21 -2.22 10.89
C ASP A 170 1.12 -2.92 11.16
N TRP A 171 2.23 -2.41 10.63
CA TRP A 171 3.57 -2.93 10.95
C TRP A 171 3.94 -2.74 12.42
N VAL A 172 3.83 -1.52 12.97
CA VAL A 172 4.19 -1.26 14.37
C VAL A 172 3.26 -1.95 15.38
N GLN A 173 2.05 -2.34 14.94
CA GLN A 173 1.10 -3.14 15.73
C GLN A 173 1.33 -4.66 15.60
N GLY A 174 2.27 -5.11 14.77
CA GLY A 174 2.55 -6.52 14.53
C GLY A 174 1.50 -7.25 13.69
N ILE A 175 0.68 -6.51 12.93
CA ILE A 175 -0.31 -7.06 11.98
C ILE A 175 0.37 -7.45 10.66
N ARG A 176 1.42 -6.70 10.29
CA ARG A 176 2.30 -6.97 9.15
C ARG A 176 3.75 -6.99 9.61
N GLU A 177 4.62 -7.58 8.81
CA GLU A 177 6.05 -7.65 9.00
C GLU A 177 6.78 -6.88 7.89
N VAL A 178 7.97 -6.35 8.18
CA VAL A 178 8.86 -5.77 7.17
C VAL A 178 10.11 -6.62 7.09
N VAL A 179 10.40 -7.13 5.89
CA VAL A 179 11.51 -8.06 5.64
C VAL A 179 12.35 -7.53 4.49
N THR A 180 13.68 -7.59 4.64
CA THR A 180 14.63 -7.34 3.57
C THR A 180 15.07 -8.66 2.95
N PHE A 181 14.67 -8.89 1.70
CA PHE A 181 15.10 -10.01 0.89
C PHE A 181 16.41 -9.64 0.19
N GLN A 182 17.45 -10.45 0.37
CA GLN A 182 18.74 -10.28 -0.29
C GLN A 182 18.91 -11.33 -1.38
N GLY A 183 19.33 -10.89 -2.57
CA GLY A 183 19.65 -11.76 -3.69
C GLY A 183 20.88 -11.26 -4.45
N ASP A 184 21.22 -11.96 -5.52
CA ASP A 184 22.47 -11.73 -6.26
C ASP A 184 22.59 -10.31 -6.87
N VAL A 185 21.45 -9.68 -7.17
CA VAL A 185 21.37 -8.38 -7.85
C VAL A 185 21.01 -7.22 -6.91
N GLY A 186 20.83 -7.47 -5.61
CA GLY A 186 20.52 -6.44 -4.63
C GLY A 186 19.59 -6.91 -3.51
N ALA A 187 18.93 -5.95 -2.86
CA ALA A 187 18.01 -6.21 -1.77
C ALA A 187 16.70 -5.45 -1.96
N ILE A 188 15.60 -6.05 -1.51
CA ILE A 188 14.26 -5.47 -1.51
C ILE A 188 13.73 -5.53 -0.09
N THR A 189 13.51 -4.37 0.53
CA THR A 189 12.77 -4.27 1.78
C THR A 189 11.28 -4.14 1.46
N SER A 190 10.47 -5.10 1.88
CA SER A 190 9.04 -5.15 1.59
C SER A 190 8.20 -5.46 2.82
N MET A 191 6.91 -5.12 2.76
CA MET A 191 5.93 -5.41 3.81
C MET A 191 5.10 -6.64 3.46
N SER A 192 4.85 -7.49 4.45
CA SER A 192 4.00 -8.68 4.31
C SER A 192 2.53 -8.30 4.12
N THR A 193 1.70 -9.25 3.70
CA THR A 193 0.25 -9.10 3.84
C THR A 193 -0.19 -9.27 5.30
N THR A 194 -1.48 -9.04 5.59
CA THR A 194 -2.05 -9.40 6.89
C THR A 194 -2.19 -10.91 6.99
N THR A 195 -1.59 -11.51 8.01
CA THR A 195 -1.80 -12.94 8.29
C THR A 195 -3.20 -13.14 8.85
N VAL A 196 -4.07 -13.83 8.12
CA VAL A 196 -5.28 -14.42 8.69
C VAL A 196 -4.87 -15.48 9.70
N TYR A 197 -5.09 -15.20 10.99
CA TYR A 197 -4.76 -16.09 12.11
C TYR A 197 -5.54 -17.41 12.13
N THR A 198 -6.43 -17.64 11.18
CA THR A 198 -7.30 -18.83 11.15
C THR A 198 -7.17 -19.52 9.81
N GLU A 199 -6.49 -20.67 9.77
CA GLU A 199 -6.82 -21.69 8.77
C GLU A 199 -8.23 -22.16 9.10
N MET A 200 -9.20 -21.83 8.25
CA MET A 200 -10.41 -22.62 8.26
C MET A 200 -10.06 -23.96 7.61
N PRO A 201 -10.33 -25.09 8.31
CA PRO A 201 -9.93 -26.43 7.89
C PRO A 201 -10.58 -26.87 6.57
#